data_AF-A0A941FNV1-F1
#
_entry.id   AF-A0A941FNV1-F1
#
_cell.length_a   1.000
_cell.length_b   1.000
_cell.length_c   1.000
_cell.angle_alpha   90.00
_cell.angle_beta   90.00
_cell.angle_gamma   90.00
#
_symmetry.space_group_name_H-M   'P 1'
#
loop_
_entity.id
_entity.type
_entity.pdbx_description
1 polymer ?
#
loop_
_entity_poly.entity_id
_entity_poly.type
_entity_poly.pdbx_seq_one_letter_code
_entity_poly.pdbx_strand_id
1 'polypeptide(L)'
;MIYIQHTEGLIYEVTCDFNAPASEKAIKLFEDQTGWTLPQDYREFLLLHNGANLLYTPSYGDGIELFQLKKLLKNINQMRNSVFLIMNFTVLEDVEMVIF
;
A
#
# COMPACT_ATOMS: atom_id res chain seq x y z
N MET A 1 -25.12 6.53 -1.44
CA MET A 1 -24.92 5.25 -2.14
C MET A 1 -24.14 5.54 -3.41
N ILE A 2 -23.07 4.80 -3.65
CA ILE A 2 -22.19 4.94 -4.82
C ILE A 2 -22.41 3.72 -5.71
N TYR A 3 -22.62 3.96 -7.01
CA TYR A 3 -22.75 2.90 -8.01
C TYR A 3 -21.63 3.04 -9.03
N ILE A 4 -20.98 1.94 -9.35
CA ILE A 4 -19.95 1.88 -10.39
C ILE A 4 -20.36 0.91 -11.49
N GLN A 5 -20.05 1.28 -12.72
CA GLN A 5 -20.17 0.39 -13.86
C GLN A 5 -18.92 -0.49 -13.94
N HIS A 6 -19.13 -1.80 -14.02
CA HIS A 6 -18.08 -2.79 -14.28
C HIS A 6 -18.16 -3.26 -15.74
N THR A 7 -17.48 -4.36 -16.06
CA THR A 7 -17.56 -5.02 -17.35
C THR A 7 -18.99 -5.45 -17.71
N GLU A 8 -19.27 -5.50 -19.01
CA GLU A 8 -20.54 -6.01 -19.57
C GLU A 8 -21.80 -5.25 -19.15
N GLY A 9 -21.66 -4.02 -18.65
CA GLY A 9 -22.80 -3.19 -18.24
C GLY A 9 -23.37 -3.56 -16.87
N LEU A 10 -22.68 -4.42 -16.11
CA LEU A 10 -23.03 -4.69 -14.72
C LEU A 10 -22.80 -3.45 -13.85
N ILE A 11 -23.73 -3.21 -12.91
CA ILE A 11 -23.65 -2.13 -11.93
C ILE A 11 -23.45 -2.74 -10.55
N TYR A 12 -22.43 -2.27 -9.84
CA TYR A 12 -22.14 -2.66 -8.47
C TYR A 12 -22.42 -1.49 -7.54
N GLU A 13 -23.14 -1.78 -6.45
CA GLU A 13 -23.19 -0.87 -5.31
C GLU A 13 -21.91 -1.02 -4.50
N VAL A 14 -21.21 0.09 -4.26
CA VAL A 14 -19.93 0.10 -3.56
C VAL A 14 -19.93 1.13 -2.44
N THR A 15 -18.99 0.95 -1.51
CA THR A 15 -18.75 1.89 -0.41
C THR A 15 -17.26 2.22 -0.28
N CYS A 16 -16.96 3.23 0.54
CA CYS A 16 -15.61 3.60 0.92
C CYS A 16 -15.53 3.67 2.44
N ASP A 17 -14.50 3.03 3.00
CA ASP A 17 -14.19 3.10 4.42
C ASP A 17 -12.84 3.77 4.62
N PHE A 18 -12.84 4.83 5.42
CA PHE A 18 -11.66 5.60 5.72
C PHE A 18 -11.25 5.37 7.17
N ASN A 19 -9.98 5.05 7.39
CA ASN A 19 -9.46 4.91 8.74
C ASN A 19 -9.32 6.28 9.42
N ALA A 20 -9.16 6.25 10.74
CA ALA A 20 -8.82 7.44 11.49
C ALA A 20 -7.49 8.05 11.01
N PRO A 21 -7.33 9.39 11.11
CA PRO A 21 -6.07 10.09 10.85
C PRO A 21 -4.84 9.43 11.47
N ALA A 22 -3.72 9.44 10.74
CA ALA A 22 -2.41 9.22 11.34
C ALA A 22 -1.95 10.47 12.09
N SER A 23 -1.18 10.28 13.16
CA SER A 23 -0.49 11.41 13.80
C SER A 23 0.80 11.73 13.06
N GLU A 24 1.21 13.00 13.11
CA GLU A 24 2.53 13.45 12.63
C GLU A 24 3.68 12.62 13.21
N LYS A 25 3.60 12.27 14.49
CA LYS A 25 4.59 11.43 15.16
C LYS A 25 4.69 10.04 14.56
N ALA A 26 3.55 9.46 14.16
CA ALA A 26 3.51 8.13 13.57
C ALA A 26 4.10 8.12 12.15
N ILE A 27 3.81 9.15 11.36
CA ILE A 27 4.40 9.34 10.02
C ILE A 27 5.91 9.51 10.15
N LYS A 28 6.37 10.42 11.01
CA LYS A 28 7.81 10.65 11.22
C LYS A 28 8.53 9.38 11.68
N LEU A 29 7.95 8.64 12.63
CA LEU A 29 8.51 7.38 13.09
C LEU A 29 8.63 6.36 11.94
N PHE A 30 7.64 6.30 11.05
CA PHE A 30 7.69 5.42 9.88
C PHE A 30 8.83 5.81 8.93
N GLU A 31 8.98 7.10 8.62
CA GLU A 31 10.06 7.60 7.76
C GLU A 31 11.44 7.36 8.39
N ASP A 32 11.59 7.61 9.69
CA ASP A 32 12.82 7.35 10.45
C ASP A 32 13.19 5.86 10.46
N GLN A 33 12.20 4.96 10.61
CA GLN A 33 12.42 3.50 10.64
C GLN A 33 12.77 2.91 9.27
N THR A 34 12.17 3.44 8.21
CA THR A 34 12.31 2.88 6.85
C THR A 34 13.41 3.56 6.05
N GLY A 35 13.77 4.80 6.41
CA GLY A 35 14.61 5.68 5.62
C GLY A 35 13.91 6.22 4.37
N TRP A 36 12.58 6.05 4.25
CA TRP A 36 11.80 6.50 3.11
C TRP A 36 11.20 7.86 3.40
N THR A 37 11.05 8.69 2.36
CA THR A 37 10.26 9.91 2.40
C THR A 37 8.95 9.64 1.70
N LEU A 38 7.82 9.86 2.38
CA LEU A 38 6.51 9.69 1.76
C LEU A 38 6.24 10.80 0.74
N PRO A 39 5.64 10.48 -0.43
CA PRO A 39 5.14 11.51 -1.32
C PRO A 39 4.19 12.46 -0.59
N GLN A 40 4.28 13.76 -0.89
CA GLN A 40 3.53 14.80 -0.18
C GLN A 40 2.02 14.52 -0.15
N ASP A 41 1.43 14.21 -1.30
CA ASP A 41 -0.01 13.92 -1.42
C ASP A 41 -0.44 12.72 -0.56
N TYR A 42 0.43 11.70 -0.47
CA TYR A 42 0.14 10.53 0.34
C TYR A 42 0.28 10.82 1.83
N ARG A 43 1.26 11.64 2.21
CA ARG A 43 1.42 12.12 3.58
C ARG A 43 0.20 12.93 4.03
N GLU A 44 -0.26 13.86 3.19
CA GLU A 44 -1.46 14.66 3.44
C GLU A 44 -2.70 13.77 3.57
N PHE A 45 -2.84 12.78 2.68
CA PHE A 45 -3.89 11.80 2.79
C PHE A 45 -3.83 11.05 4.12
N LEU A 46 -2.66 10.56 4.55
CA LEU A 46 -2.51 9.81 5.80
C LEU A 46 -2.84 10.65 7.05
N LEU A 47 -2.57 11.96 7.02
CA LEU A 47 -2.94 12.90 8.08
C LEU A 47 -4.45 13.12 8.18
N LEU A 48 -5.22 12.79 7.13
CA LEU A 48 -6.68 12.81 7.15
C LEU A 48 -7.23 11.40 7.41
N HIS A 49 -6.64 10.38 6.79
CA HIS A 49 -7.07 8.98 6.81
C HIS A 49 -5.87 8.03 6.71
N ASN A 50 -5.55 7.31 7.80
CA ASN A 50 -4.44 6.34 7.80
C ASN A 50 -4.80 5.06 7.04
N GLY A 51 -4.88 5.16 5.71
CA GLY A 51 -5.38 4.10 4.84
C GLY A 51 -6.89 4.11 4.67
N ALA A 52 -7.35 3.40 3.65
CA ALA A 52 -8.76 3.31 3.28
C ALA A 52 -9.01 2.08 2.41
N ASN A 53 -10.25 1.60 2.41
CA ASN A 53 -10.78 0.70 1.39
C ASN A 53 -11.75 1.50 0.53
N LEU A 54 -11.46 1.63 -0.75
CA LEU A 54 -12.23 2.44 -1.70
C LEU A 54 -12.97 1.54 -2.67
N LEU A 55 -14.17 2.00 -3.06
CA LEU A 55 -14.99 1.39 -4.10
C LEU A 55 -15.19 -0.11 -3.89
N TYR A 56 -15.31 -0.54 -2.63
CA TYR A 56 -15.36 -1.95 -2.29
C TYR A 56 -16.78 -2.43 -2.04
N THR A 57 -17.02 -3.71 -2.33
CA THR A 57 -18.27 -4.40 -1.96
C THR A 57 -18.05 -5.25 -0.71
N PRO A 58 -18.75 -5.01 0.41
CA PRO A 58 -18.59 -5.81 1.63
C PRO A 58 -18.81 -7.32 1.41
N SER A 59 -19.64 -7.68 0.43
CA SER A 59 -19.97 -9.09 0.12
C SER A 59 -18.90 -9.84 -0.68
N TYR A 60 -18.04 -9.14 -1.43
CA TYR A 60 -17.08 -9.76 -2.33
C TYR A 60 -15.63 -9.37 -2.03
N GLY A 61 -15.41 -8.33 -1.22
CA GLY A 61 -14.09 -7.87 -0.79
C GLY A 61 -13.23 -7.28 -1.91
N ASP A 62 -13.79 -7.10 -3.10
CA ASP A 62 -13.11 -6.51 -4.25
C ASP A 62 -13.14 -4.98 -4.15
N GLY A 63 -12.04 -4.30 -4.44
CA GLY A 63 -11.88 -2.85 -4.26
C GLY A 63 -10.41 -2.39 -4.24
N ILE A 64 -10.19 -1.11 -3.95
CA ILE A 64 -8.84 -0.52 -3.88
C ILE A 64 -8.47 -0.29 -2.43
N GLU A 65 -7.36 -0.87 -1.97
CA GLU A 65 -6.83 -0.63 -0.64
C GLU A 65 -5.68 0.39 -0.67
N LEU A 66 -5.85 1.49 0.06
CA LEU A 66 -4.77 2.41 0.41
C LEU A 66 -4.16 1.98 1.74
N PHE A 67 -2.87 1.62 1.75
CA PHE A 67 -2.25 1.00 2.92
C PHE A 67 -2.01 1.96 4.08
N GLN A 68 -2.60 1.63 5.23
CA GLN A 68 -2.14 2.21 6.49
C GLN A 68 -0.64 1.96 6.72
N LEU A 69 0.02 2.87 7.46
CA LEU A 69 1.47 2.83 7.71
C LEU A 69 1.96 1.46 8.19
N LYS A 70 1.22 0.80 9.09
CA LYS A 70 1.57 -0.53 9.62
C LYS A 70 1.62 -1.60 8.52
N LYS A 71 0.67 -1.58 7.59
CA LYS A 71 0.60 -2.56 6.49
C LYS A 71 1.70 -2.28 5.47
N LEU A 72 1.96 -1.02 5.18
CA LEU A 72 3.08 -0.60 4.33
C LEU A 72 4.42 -1.10 4.89
N LEU A 73 4.69 -0.88 6.19
CA LEU A 73 5.90 -1.35 6.86
C LEU A 73 6.04 -2.88 6.81
N LYS A 74 4.96 -3.61 7.05
CA LYS A 74 4.93 -5.08 6.94
C LYS A 74 5.34 -5.54 5.53
N ASN A 75 4.78 -4.91 4.50
CA ASN A 75 5.05 -5.28 3.11
C ASN A 75 6.48 -4.93 2.70
N ILE A 76 7.01 -3.78 3.13
CA ILE A 76 8.42 -3.41 2.93
C ILE A 76 9.34 -4.45 3.56
N ASN A 77 9.08 -4.85 4.79
CA ASN A 77 9.89 -5.86 5.48
C ASN A 77 9.81 -7.23 4.81
N GLN A 78 8.61 -7.63 4.33
CA GLN A 78 8.45 -8.86 3.57
C GLN A 78 9.27 -8.82 2.27
N MET A 79 9.19 -7.73 1.51
CA MET A 79 9.99 -7.56 0.28
C MET A 79 11.48 -7.57 0.56
N ARG A 80 11.96 -6.90 1.61
CA ARG A 80 13.37 -6.91 2.02
C ARG A 80 13.84 -8.32 2.39
N ASN A 81 13.02 -9.09 3.10
CA ASN A 81 13.35 -10.47 3.43
C ASN A 81 13.40 -11.36 2.18
N SER A 82 12.48 -11.17 1.22
CA SER A 82 12.49 -11.89 -0.05
C SER A 82 13.71 -11.53 -0.90
N VAL A 83 14.09 -10.25 -0.98
CA VAL A 83 15.30 -9.80 -1.68
C VAL A 83 16.57 -10.25 -0.96
N PHE A 84 16.61 -10.28 0.38
CA PHE A 84 17.73 -10.82 1.14
C PHE A 84 17.88 -12.33 0.97
N LEU A 85 16.77 -13.08 0.91
CA LEU A 85 16.80 -14.48 0.50
C LEU A 85 17.38 -14.60 -0.91
N ILE A 86 16.86 -13.82 -1.88
CA ILE A 86 17.38 -13.84 -3.26
C ILE A 86 18.88 -13.52 -3.24
N MET A 87 19.34 -12.45 -2.61
CA MET A 87 20.76 -12.09 -2.51
C MET A 87 21.61 -13.17 -1.83
N ASN A 88 21.10 -13.88 -0.82
CA ASN A 88 21.81 -15.04 -0.26
C ASN A 88 21.87 -16.23 -1.23
N PHE A 89 20.95 -16.34 -2.18
CA PHE A 89 21.00 -17.31 -3.28
C PHE A 89 21.83 -16.81 -4.48
N THR A 90 21.84 -15.51 -4.79
CA THR A 90 22.61 -14.90 -5.90
C THR A 90 24.05 -14.50 -5.57
N VAL A 91 24.52 -14.66 -4.33
CA VAL A 91 25.98 -14.65 -4.05
C VAL A 91 26.65 -15.92 -4.63
N LEU A 92 25.88 -16.83 -5.23
CA LEU A 92 26.38 -17.77 -6.22
C LEU A 92 25.91 -17.32 -7.62
N GLU A 93 26.87 -16.79 -8.37
CA GLU A 93 26.86 -16.50 -9.81
C GLU A 93 26.40 -15.09 -10.26
N ASP A 94 27.42 -14.34 -10.72
CA ASP A 94 27.36 -13.05 -11.39
C ASP A 94 26.39 -13.05 -12.59
N VAL A 95 25.40 -12.15 -12.58
CA VAL A 95 24.76 -11.69 -13.83
C VAL A 95 24.37 -10.21 -13.69
N GLU A 96 25.03 -9.35 -14.48
CA GLU A 96 24.65 -7.96 -14.69
C GLU A 96 23.30 -7.86 -15.41
N MET A 97 22.41 -7.00 -14.93
CA MET A 97 21.11 -6.76 -15.56
C MET A 97 21.09 -5.38 -16.24
N VAL A 98 21.15 -5.38 -17.57
CA VAL A 98 20.87 -4.22 -18.43
C VAL A 98 19.35 -4.02 -18.50
N ILE A 99 18.90 -2.79 -18.26
CA ILE A 99 17.49 -2.39 -18.28
C ILE A 99 17.14 -1.90 -19.70
N PHE A 100 16.06 -2.44 -20.28
CA PHE A 100 15.23 -1.77 -21.29
C PHE A 100 13.80 -1.66 -20.77
#